data_AF-A0A841F5B4-F1
#
_entry.id   AF-A0A841F5B4-F1
#
_cell.length_a   1.000
_cell.length_b   1.000
_cell.length_c   1.000
_cell.angle_alpha   90.00
_cell.angle_beta   90.00
_cell.angle_gamma   90.00
#
_symmetry.space_group_name_H-M   'P 1'
#
loop_
_entity.id
_entity.type
_entity.pdbx_description
1 polymer ?
#
loop_
_entity_poly.entity_id
_entity_poly.type
_entity_poly.pdbx_seq_one_letter_code
_entity_poly.pdbx_strand_id
1 'polypeptide(L)' 'MWFVIGLHFAWNAVEGMLGIPVSGIVSQGFFDVELSGPALLTGGSFGLEASIVPVMISLMIAIPMLIRAQRKGHIHSRK' A
#
# COMPACT_ATOMS: atom_id res chain seq x y z
N MET A 1 10.81 12.27 0.37
CA MET A 1 9.40 12.32 -0.10
C MET A 1 9.20 11.59 -1.41
N TRP A 2 10.05 11.81 -2.43
CA TRP A 2 9.93 11.18 -3.75
C TRP A 2 9.72 9.66 -3.74
N PHE A 3 10.45 8.92 -2.89
CA PHE A 3 10.28 7.46 -2.79
C PHE A 3 8.85 7.05 -2.40
N VAL A 4 8.27 7.68 -1.37
CA VAL A 4 6.92 7.36 -0.89
C VAL A 4 5.87 7.75 -1.93
N ILE A 5 6.05 8.91 -2.58
CA ILE A 5 5.15 9.38 -3.64
C ILE A 5 5.16 8.41 -4.82
N GLY A 6 6.36 8.01 -5.28
CA GLY A 6 6.50 7.05 -6.38
C GLY A 6 5.92 5.68 -6.05
N LEU A 7 6.13 5.19 -4.82
CA LEU A 7 5.56 3.93 -4.37
C LEU A 7 4.02 3.96 -4.33
N HIS A 8 3.43 5.04 -3.80
CA HIS A 8 1.98 5.21 -3.77
C HIS A 8 1.39 5.33 -5.18
N PHE A 9 2.04 6.09 -6.06
CA PHE A 9 1.63 6.15 -7.47
C PHE A 9 1.69 4.79 -8.15
N ALA A 10 2.76 4.02 -7.93
CA ALA A 10 2.89 2.67 -8.48
C ALA A 10 1.79 1.73 -7.96
N TRP A 11 1.43 1.83 -6.68
CA TRP A 11 0.33 1.08 -6.08
C TRP A 11 -1.00 1.36 -6.80
N ASN A 12 -1.40 2.62 -6.89
CA ASN A 12 -2.66 3.02 -7.54
C ASN A 12 -2.69 2.66 -9.02
N ALA A 13 -1.54 2.76 -9.71
CA ALA A 13 -1.43 2.38 -11.11
C ALA A 13 -1.64 0.87 -11.31
N VAL A 14 -1.09 0.03 -10.43
CA VAL A 14 -1.29 -1.43 -10.49
C VAL A 14 -2.74 -1.79 -10.17
N GLU A 15 -3.34 -1.23 -9.11
CA GLU A 15 -4.75 -1.45 -8.79
C GLU A 15 -5.67 -1.05 -9.95
N GLY A 16 -5.47 0.16 -10.49
CA GLY A 16 -6.23 0.65 -11.64
C GLY A 16 -6.04 -0.18 -12.91
N MET A 17 -4.83 -0.68 -13.17
CA MET A 17 -4.55 -1.56 -14.32
C MET A 17 -5.26 -2.91 -14.19
N LEU A 18 -5.39 -3.42 -12.96
CA LEU A 18 -6.06 -4.68 -12.63
C LEU A 18 -7.58 -4.53 -12.44
N GLY A 19 -8.14 -3.32 -12.59
CA GLY A 19 -9.57 -3.08 -12.39
C GLY A 19 -10.01 -3.17 -10.92
N ILE A 20 -9.06 -3.17 -9.99
CA ILE A 20 -9.33 -3.15 -8.55
C ILE A 20 -9.74 -1.72 -8.16
N PRO A 21 -10.75 -1.54 -7.30
CA PRO A 21 -11.16 -0.20 -6.86
C PRO A 21 -10.00 0.52 -6.16
N VAL A 22 -9.64 1.70 -6.68
CA VAL A 22 -8.64 2.60 -6.06
C VAL A 22 -9.42 3.56 -5.16
N SER A 23 -9.20 3.47 -3.85
CA SER A 23 -9.96 4.25 -2.85
C SER A 23 -11.49 4.18 -3.00
N GLY A 24 -12.02 3.02 -3.41
CA GLY A 24 -13.45 2.80 -3.66
C GLY A 24 -13.97 3.27 -5.02
N ILE A 25 -13.11 3.83 -5.87
CA ILE A 25 -13.46 4.23 -7.24
C ILE A 25 -13.14 3.07 -8.18
N VAL A 26 -14.18 2.50 -8.78
CA VAL A 26 -14.04 1.45 -9.80
C VAL A 26 -13.59 2.10 -11.11
N SER A 27 -12.47 1.64 -11.64
CA SER A 27 -11.95 2.02 -12.96
C SER A 27 -12.01 0.82 -13.90
N GLN A 28 -12.27 1.07 -15.19
CA GLN A 28 -12.12 0.02 -16.21
C GLN A 28 -10.62 -0.25 -16.40
N GLY A 29 -10.13 -1.28 -15.71
CA GLY A 29 -8.78 -1.77 -15.89
C GLY A 29 -8.60 -2.50 -17.21
N PHE A 30 -7.36 -2.91 -17.50
CA PHE A 30 -7.09 -3.83 -18.61
C PHE A 30 -7.55 -5.26 -18.31
N PHE A 31 -7.75 -5.57 -17.03
CA PHE A 31 -8.21 -6.85 -16.53
C PHE A 31 -9.43 -6.65 -15.63
N ASP A 32 -10.39 -7.57 -15.69
CA ASP A 32 -11.49 -7.68 -14.74
C ASP A 32 -11.08 -8.64 -13.62
N VAL A 33 -10.47 -8.12 -12.57
CA VAL A 33 -10.07 -8.91 -11.40
C VAL A 33 -11.13 -8.77 -10.31
N GLU A 34 -11.88 -9.84 -10.05
CA GLU A 34 -12.76 -9.92 -8.88
C GLU A 34 -12.00 -10.44 -7.66
N LEU A 35 -11.96 -9.62 -6.61
CA LEU A 35 -11.39 -10.02 -5.32
C LEU A 35 -12.42 -10.85 -4.54
N SER A 36 -12.22 -12.16 -4.49
CA SER A 36 -13.03 -13.09 -3.69
C SER A 36 -12.31 -13.44 -2.39
N GLY A 37 -13.01 -13.35 -1.26
CA GLY A 37 -12.47 -13.72 0.05
C GLY A 37 -12.89 -12.81 1.21
N PRO A 38 -12.28 -13.00 2.40
CA PRO A 38 -12.58 -12.20 3.58
C PRO A 38 -12.30 -10.70 3.35
N ALA A 39 -13.21 -9.84 3.83
CA ALA A 39 -13.05 -8.38 3.74
C ALA A 39 -11.74 -7.87 4.35
N LEU A 40 -11.15 -8.60 5.30
CA LEU A 40 -9.85 -8.27 5.88
C LEU A 40 -8.69 -8.36 4.86
N LEU A 41 -8.81 -9.21 3.84
CA LEU A 41 -7.82 -9.39 2.78
C LEU A 41 -8.18 -8.63 1.49
N THR A 42 -9.46 -8.47 1.20
CA THR A 42 -9.94 -7.81 -0.03
C THR A 42 -10.27 -6.33 0.15
N GLY A 43 -10.49 -5.89 1.39
CA GLY A 43 -10.95 -4.54 1.73
C GLY A 43 -12.43 -4.26 1.38
N GLY A 44 -13.17 -5.29 0.98
CA GLY A 44 -14.60 -5.19 0.67
C GLY A 44 -14.89 -4.26 -0.51
N SER A 45 -15.95 -3.45 -0.41
CA SER A 45 -16.36 -2.50 -1.46
C SER A 45 -15.40 -1.33 -1.64
N PHE A 46 -14.51 -1.07 -0.67
CA PHE A 46 -13.55 0.01 -0.74
C PHE A 46 -12.31 -0.36 -1.59
N GLY A 47 -12.09 -1.66 -1.85
CA GLY A 47 -10.92 -2.15 -2.57
C GLY A 47 -9.75 -2.48 -1.64
N LEU A 48 -8.64 -2.96 -2.22
CA LEU A 48 -7.54 -3.59 -1.49
C LEU A 48 -6.85 -2.62 -0.51
N GLU A 49 -6.98 -1.31 -0.72
CA GLU A 49 -6.51 -0.26 0.19
C GLU A 49 -7.07 -0.36 1.61
N ALA A 50 -8.30 -0.83 1.77
CA ALA A 50 -8.93 -1.02 3.10
C ALA A 50 -8.58 -2.37 3.76
N SER A 51 -7.76 -3.19 3.10
CA SER A 51 -7.35 -4.49 3.63
C SER A 51 -6.14 -4.38 4.57
N ILE A 52 -5.72 -5.51 5.13
CA ILE A 52 -4.46 -5.61 5.89
C ILE A 52 -3.22 -5.55 4.99
N VAL A 53 -3.36 -5.73 3.67
CA VAL A 53 -2.24 -5.84 2.73
C VAL A 53 -1.38 -4.57 2.70
N PRO A 54 -1.93 -3.35 2.54
CA PRO A 54 -1.14 -2.13 2.58
C PRO A 54 -0.42 -1.92 3.91
N VAL A 55 -1.03 -2.33 5.03
CA VAL A 55 -0.43 -2.24 6.37
C VAL A 55 0.81 -3.13 6.45
N MET A 56 0.69 -4.39 6.03
CA MET A 56 1.80 -5.35 6.07
C MET A 56 2.96 -4.90 5.16
N ILE A 57 2.66 -4.47 3.93
CA ILE A 57 3.67 -3.96 3.00
C ILE A 57 4.37 -2.72 3.58
N SER A 58 3.59 -1.78 4.14
CA SER A 58 4.14 -0.56 4.75
C SER A 58 5.07 -0.88 5.91
N LEU A 59 4.70 -1.82 6.78
CA LEU A 59 5.56 -2.27 7.88
C LEU A 59 6.83 -2.97 7.39
N MET A 60 6.72 -3.82 6.37
CA MET A 60 7.88 -4.50 5.76
C MET A 60 8.89 -3.52 5.16
N ILE A 61 8.44 -2.36 4.67
CA ILE A 61 9.31 -1.31 4.15
C ILE A 61 9.83 -0.41 5.29
N ALA A 62 8.95 0.02 6.20
CA ALA A 62 9.26 0.98 7.26
C ALA A 62 10.21 0.39 8.30
N ILE A 63 10.03 -0.87 8.73
CA ILE A 63 10.85 -1.48 9.79
C ILE A 63 12.34 -1.56 9.39
N PRO A 64 12.73 -2.10 8.22
CA PRO A 64 14.12 -2.09 7.78
C PRO A 64 14.69 -0.67 7.63
N MET A 65 13.89 0.28 7.13
CA MET A 65 14.30 1.69 7.03
C MET A 65 14.59 2.29 8.41
N LEU A 66 13.73 2.04 9.40
CA LEU A 66 13.90 2.47 10.78
C LEU A 66 15.13 1.82 11.44
N ILE A 67 15.29 0.50 11.30
CA ILE A 67 16.47 -0.22 11.80
C ILE A 67 17.76 0.37 11.20
N ARG A 68 17.77 0.62 9.88
CA ARG A 68 18.92 1.18 9.18
C ARG A 68 19.19 2.63 9.59
N ALA A 69 18.15 3.42 9.87
CA ALA A 69 18.27 4.77 10.39
C ALA A 69 18.83 4.79 11.83
N GLN A 70 18.38 3.88 12.69
CA GLN A 70 18.92 3.73 14.05
C GLN A 70 20.39 3.33 14.04
N ARG A 71 20.76 2.32 13.24
CA ARG A 71 22.15 1.87 13.11
C ARG A 71 23.10 2.96 12.61
N LYS A 72 22.60 3.92 11.85
CA LYS A 72 23.37 5.09 11.35
C LYS A 72 23.38 6.28 12.31
N GLY A 73 22.76 6.16 13.49
CA GLY A 73 22.68 7.26 14.47
C GLY A 73 21.78 8.42 14.03
N HIS A 74 20.93 8.23 13.02
CA HIS A 74 20.09 9.30 12.47
C HIS A 74 18.78 9.50 13.25
N ILE A 75 18.49 8.66 14.24
CA ILE A 75 17.30 8.83 15.11
C ILE A 75 17.68 9.70 16.30
N HIS A 76 17.37 10.99 16.18
CA HIS A 76 17.51 11.94 17.27
C HIS A 76 16.22 11.93 18.10
N SER A 77 16.32 11.41 19.33
CA SER A 77 15.26 11.60 20.33
C SER A 77 15.21 13.09 20.66
N ARG A 78 14.17 13.81 20.23
CA ARG A 78 13.88 15.12 20.84
C ARG A 78 13.51 14.87 22.30
N LYS A 79 14.38 15.30 23.21
CA LYS A 79 13.97 15.63 24.57
C LYS A 79 13.34 17.02 24.58
#